data_AF-A0A357WUR2-F1
#
_entry.id   AF-A0A357WUR2-F1
#
_cell.length_a   1.000
_cell.length_b   1.000
_cell.length_c   1.000
_cell.angle_alpha   90.00
_cell.angle_beta   90.00
_cell.angle_gamma   90.00
#
_symmetry.space_group_name_H-M   'P 1'
#
loop_
_entity.id
_entity.type
_entity.pdbx_description
1 polymer ?
#
loop_
_entity_poly.entity_id
_entity_poly.type
_entity_poly.pdbx_seq_one_letter_code
_entity_poly.pdbx_strand_id
1 'polypeptide(L)'
;MSDIGLKIGVEGEKEFKNALRDINLSFKVLGSEMKLVSSEFDKQDKSVAAVTARNEVLNKAIDAQKDKISTLESALKNAADSFGENDRRT
;
A
#
# COMPACT_ATOMS: atom_id res chain seq x y z
N MET A 1 -3.07 -34.11 9.08
CA MET A 1 -3.30 -33.10 8.02
C MET A 1 -2.98 -31.69 8.57
N SER A 2 -1.75 -31.46 9.04
CA SER A 2 -1.39 -30.23 9.78
C SER A 2 -0.34 -29.37 9.05
N ASP A 3 0.29 -29.93 8.00
CA ASP A 3 1.35 -29.27 7.22
C ASP A 3 0.79 -28.26 6.19
N ILE A 4 -0.42 -28.51 5.67
CA ILE A 4 -1.05 -27.69 4.63
C ILE A 4 -1.53 -26.34 5.20
N GLY A 5 -2.17 -26.34 6.38
CA GLY A 5 -2.64 -25.09 7.01
C GLY A 5 -1.49 -24.16 7.43
N LEU A 6 -0.39 -24.74 7.95
CA LEU A 6 0.81 -23.98 8.29
C LEU A 6 1.50 -23.40 7.04
N LYS A 7 1.59 -24.17 5.95
CA LYS A 7 2.13 -23.68 4.67
C LYS A 7 1.27 -22.59 4.04
N ILE A 8 -0.06 -22.69 4.09
CA ILE A 8 -0.97 -21.66 3.57
C ILE A 8 -0.84 -20.35 4.38
N GLY A 9 -0.76 -20.43 5.71
CA GLY A 9 -0.53 -19.24 6.54
C GLY A 9 0.81 -18.54 6.27
N VAL A 10 1.88 -19.32 6.05
CA VAL A 10 3.23 -18.79 5.75
C VAL A 10 3.31 -18.17 4.35
N GLU A 11 2.65 -18.74 3.35
CA GLU A 11 2.61 -18.16 1.99
C GLU A 11 1.84 -16.83 1.98
N GLY A 12 0.69 -16.75 2.68
CA GLY A 12 -0.06 -15.50 2.83
C GLY A 12 0.70 -14.39 3.55
N GLU A 13 1.50 -14.72 4.57
CA GLU A 13 2.36 -13.76 5.27
C GLU A 13 3.46 -13.20 4.34
N LYS A 14 4.02 -14.04 3.48
CA LYS A 14 5.05 -13.66 2.51
C LYS A 14 4.47 -12.76 1.41
N GLU A 15 3.30 -13.08 0.89
CA GLU A 15 2.56 -12.25 -0.09
C GLU A 15 2.23 -10.88 0.51
N PHE A 16 1.77 -10.84 1.76
CA PHE A 16 1.51 -9.60 2.49
C PHE A 16 2.77 -8.74 2.65
N LYS A 17 3.89 -9.34 3.08
CA LYS A 17 5.17 -8.64 3.22
C LYS A 17 5.67 -8.08 1.88
N ASN A 18 5.48 -8.82 0.78
CA ASN A 18 5.82 -8.35 -0.56
C ASN A 18 4.93 -7.17 -0.98
N ALA A 19 3.62 -7.28 -0.82
CA ALA A 19 2.68 -6.19 -1.13
C ALA A 19 3.00 -4.91 -0.33
N LEU A 20 3.27 -5.03 0.98
CA LEU A 20 3.70 -3.90 1.80
C LEU A 20 5.01 -3.26 1.31
N ARG A 21 5.97 -4.09 0.89
CA ARG A 21 7.25 -3.59 0.36
C ARG A 21 7.04 -2.82 -0.94
N ASP A 22 6.21 -3.33 -1.85
CA ASP A 22 5.91 -2.68 -3.13
C ASP A 22 5.14 -1.37 -2.94
N ILE A 23 4.20 -1.34 -1.99
CA ILE A 23 3.51 -0.13 -1.57
C ILE A 23 4.51 0.91 -1.03
N ASN A 24 5.42 0.51 -0.14
CA ASN A 24 6.39 1.43 0.44
C ASN A 24 7.35 2.01 -0.61
N LEU A 25 7.73 1.21 -1.62
CA LEU A 25 8.51 1.68 -2.76
C LEU A 25 7.72 2.71 -3.57
N SER A 26 6.44 2.44 -3.84
CA SER A 26 5.55 3.36 -4.55
C SER A 26 5.43 4.70 -3.83
N PHE A 27 5.27 4.71 -2.51
CA PHE A 27 5.28 5.95 -1.71
C PHE A 27 6.59 6.74 -1.81
N LYS A 28 7.74 6.05 -1.85
CA LYS A 28 9.05 6.70 -1.99
C LYS A 28 9.20 7.38 -3.35
N VAL A 29 8.71 6.73 -4.42
CA VAL A 29 8.69 7.31 -5.77
C VAL A 29 7.76 8.51 -5.82
N LEU A 30 6.52 8.36 -5.33
CA LEU A 30 5.54 9.45 -5.27
C LEU A 30 6.05 10.65 -4.48
N GLY A 31 6.71 10.44 -3.33
CA GLY A 31 7.31 11.53 -2.57
C GLY A 31 8.43 12.26 -3.33
N SER A 32 9.16 11.55 -4.19
CA SER A 32 10.18 12.13 -5.07
C SER A 32 9.54 12.91 -6.22
N GLU A 33 8.48 12.38 -6.83
CA GLU A 33 7.70 13.07 -7.87
C GLU A 33 7.07 14.36 -7.32
N MET A 34 6.49 14.32 -6.12
CA MET A 34 5.95 15.52 -5.45
C MET A 34 7.02 16.59 -5.22
N LYS A 35 8.23 16.19 -4.78
CA LYS A 35 9.36 17.12 -4.61
C LYS A 35 9.80 17.72 -5.94
N LEU A 36 9.87 16.91 -7.00
CA LEU A 36 10.24 17.38 -8.32
C LEU A 36 9.22 18.39 -8.84
N VAL A 37 7.93 18.07 -8.78
CA VAL A 37 6.84 18.98 -9.16
C VAL A 37 6.90 20.26 -8.32
N SER A 38 7.15 20.16 -7.01
CA SER A 38 7.33 21.37 -6.18
C SER A 38 8.52 22.20 -6.64
N SER A 39 9.66 21.58 -6.95
CA SER A 39 10.88 22.28 -7.37
C SER A 39 10.76 22.92 -8.76
N GLU A 40 10.08 22.27 -9.69
CA GLU A 40 9.84 22.80 -11.05
C GLU A 40 8.89 24.01 -11.03
N PHE A 41 7.95 24.03 -10.08
CA PHE A 41 6.94 25.08 -9.99
C PHE A 41 7.17 26.09 -8.85
N ASP A 42 8.31 26.03 -8.15
CA ASP A 42 8.66 26.87 -6.99
C ASP A 42 8.62 28.39 -7.28
N LYS A 43 8.67 28.78 -8.57
CA LYS A 43 8.56 30.19 -9.03
C LYS A 43 7.24 30.52 -9.75
N GLN A 44 6.39 29.52 -10.02
CA GLN A 44 5.10 29.65 -10.72
C GLN A 44 4.02 28.77 -10.06
N ASP A 45 3.95 28.79 -8.72
CA ASP A 45 3.07 27.97 -7.89
C ASP A 45 1.56 28.06 -8.22
N LYS A 46 1.15 29.11 -8.93
CA LYS A 46 -0.24 29.39 -9.30
C LYS A 46 -0.56 29.16 -10.78
N SER A 47 0.41 28.70 -11.58
CA SER A 47 0.11 28.37 -12.96
C SER A 47 -0.87 27.19 -13.01
N VAL A 48 -1.81 27.21 -13.97
CA VAL A 48 -2.75 26.11 -14.17
C VAL A 48 -2.00 24.79 -14.37
N ALA A 49 -0.85 24.83 -15.07
CA ALA A 49 0.03 23.68 -15.24
C ALA A 49 0.58 23.12 -13.92
N ALA A 50 1.03 23.99 -13.00
CA ALA A 50 1.50 23.58 -11.67
C ALA A 50 0.40 22.90 -10.85
N VAL A 51 -0.81 23.46 -10.88
CA VAL A 51 -1.96 22.90 -10.14
C VAL A 51 -2.36 21.54 -10.73
N THR A 52 -2.42 21.42 -12.06
CA THR A 52 -2.72 20.14 -12.73
C THR A 52 -1.68 19.07 -12.40
N ALA A 53 -0.38 19.38 -12.52
CA ALA A 53 0.69 18.44 -12.20
C ALA A 53 0.66 18.00 -10.72
N ARG A 54 0.41 18.93 -9.79
CA ARG A 54 0.21 18.59 -8.37
C ARG A 54 -1.02 17.70 -8.16
N ASN A 55 -2.12 17.97 -8.86
CA ASN A 55 -3.35 17.18 -8.77
C ASN A 55 -3.16 15.75 -9.28
N GLU A 56 -2.44 15.56 -10.39
CA GLU A 56 -2.11 14.24 -10.91
C GLU A 56 -1.28 13.40 -9.92
N VAL A 57 -0.22 13.98 -9.35
CA VAL A 57 0.61 13.27 -8.37
C VAL A 57 -0.18 12.99 -7.08
N LEU A 58 -1.04 13.91 -6.65
CA LEU A 58 -1.94 13.69 -5.50
C LEU A 58 -2.93 12.55 -5.75
N ASN A 59 -3.54 12.47 -6.94
CA ASN A 59 -4.45 11.37 -7.28
C ASN A 59 -3.72 10.02 -7.25
N LYS A 60 -2.51 9.94 -7.82
CA LYS A 60 -1.68 8.72 -7.74
C LYS A 60 -1.36 8.34 -6.29
N ALA A 61 -1.08 9.33 -5.43
CA ALA A 61 -0.83 9.09 -4.02
C ALA A 61 -2.07 8.59 -3.26
N ILE A 62 -3.25 9.12 -3.59
CA ILE A 62 -4.53 8.66 -3.05
C ILE A 62 -4.78 7.20 -3.46
N ASP A 63 -4.56 6.84 -4.72
CA ASP A 63 -4.79 5.47 -5.17
C ASP A 63 -3.82 4.48 -4.52
N ALA A 64 -2.53 4.84 -4.41
CA ALA A 64 -1.56 4.05 -3.65
C ALA A 64 -1.92 3.90 -2.16
N GLN A 65 -2.56 4.92 -1.55
CA GLN A 65 -3.09 4.80 -0.18
C GLN A 65 -4.27 3.85 -0.08
N LYS A 66 -5.20 3.87 -1.05
CA LYS A 66 -6.33 2.93 -1.09
C LYS A 66 -5.84 1.49 -1.22
N ASP A 67 -4.86 1.24 -2.09
CA ASP A 67 -4.26 -0.08 -2.26
C ASP A 67 -3.61 -0.59 -0.96
N LYS A 68 -2.94 0.31 -0.23
CA LYS A 68 -2.39 0.01 1.10
C LYS A 68 -3.46 -0.38 2.10
N ILE A 69 -4.55 0.38 2.16
CA ILE A 69 -5.67 0.10 3.08
C ILE A 69 -6.27 -1.27 2.73
N SER A 70 -6.59 -1.52 1.46
CA SER A 70 -7.14 -2.79 1.00
C SER A 70 -6.23 -3.99 1.34
N THR A 71 -4.91 -3.83 1.16
CA THR A 71 -3.92 -4.86 1.51
C THR A 71 -3.91 -5.13 3.02
N LEU A 72 -3.93 -4.07 3.84
CA LEU A 72 -3.96 -4.19 5.31
C LEU A 72 -5.27 -4.80 5.81
N GLU A 73 -6.41 -4.44 5.23
CA GLU A 73 -7.72 -5.01 5.55
C GLU A 73 -7.78 -6.50 5.20
N SER A 74 -7.27 -6.88 4.03
CA SER A 74 -7.19 -8.28 3.61
C SER A 74 -6.29 -9.10 4.53
N ALA A 75 -5.15 -8.54 4.95
CA ALA A 75 -4.26 -9.19 5.91
C ALA A 75 -4.88 -9.33 7.30
N LEU A 76 -5.58 -8.30 7.77
CA LEU A 76 -6.30 -8.34 9.04
C LEU A 76 -7.39 -9.41 9.03
N LYS A 77 -8.14 -9.53 7.92
CA LYS A 77 -9.15 -10.58 7.74
C LYS A 77 -8.54 -11.97 7.73
N ASN A 78 -7.47 -12.18 6.96
CA ASN A 78 -6.76 -13.47 6.91
C ASN A 78 -6.17 -13.87 8.28
N ALA A 79 -5.66 -12.89 9.03
CA ALA A 79 -5.18 -13.11 10.39
C ALA A 79 -6.32 -13.47 11.34
N ALA A 80 -7.46 -12.79 11.27
CA ALA A 80 -8.64 -13.07 12.08
C ALA A 80 -9.23 -14.46 11.79
N ASP A 81 -9.31 -14.84 10.51
CA ASP A 81 -9.81 -16.16 10.10
C ASP A 81 -8.83 -17.27 10.54
N SER A 82 -7.51 -17.08 10.38
CA SER A 82 -6.49 -18.05 10.82
C SER A 82 -6.39 -18.19 12.35
N PHE A 83 -6.61 -17.12 13.12
CA PHE A 83 -6.64 -17.18 14.58
C PHE A 83 -7.96 -17.77 15.10
N GLY A 84 -9.09 -17.43 14.49
CA GLY A 84 -10.41 -17.94 14.87
C GLY A 84 -10.59 -19.45 14.61
N GLU A 85 -9.86 -20.00 13.64
CA GLU A 85 -9.85 -21.44 13.36
C GLU A 85 -8.97 -22.24 14.32
N ASN A 86 -7.99 -21.61 14.97
CA ASN A 86 -7.18 -22.22 16.04
C ASN A 86 -7.93 -22.28 17.38
N ASP A 87 -8.71 -21.24 17.72
CA ASP A 87 -9.48 -21.18 18.98
C ASP A 87 -10.67 -22.15 19.00
N ARG A 88 -11.25 -22.46 17.82
CA ARG A 88 -12.33 -23.46 17.70
C ARG A 88 -11.86 -24.93 17.82
N ARG A 89 -10.55 -25.17 17.91
CA ARG A 89 -9.96 -26.53 17.90
C ARG A 89 -9.27 -26.91 19.22
N THR A 90 -9.26 -26.02 20.21
CA THR A 90 -8.83 -26.31 21.60
C THR A 90 -10.03 -26.45 22.51
#